data_AF-A0A272ETS4-F1
#
_entry.id   AF-A0A272ETS4-F1
#
_cell.length_a   1.000
_cell.length_b   1.000
_cell.length_c   1.000
_cell.angle_alpha   90.00
_cell.angle_beta   90.00
_cell.angle_gamma   90.00
#
_symmetry.space_group_name_H-M   'P 1'
#
loop_
_entity.id
_entity.type
_entity.pdbx_description
1 polymer ?
#
loop_
_entity_poly.entity_id
_entity_poly.type
_entity_poly.pdbx_seq_one_letter_code
_entity_poly.pdbx_strand_id
1 'polypeptide(L)'
;MAYPFEEDFATGIPSGFASNGGGGGITATWNEGQQAAELVFNNAQNFWRLTDAPLSTDFWFEMDVEIVASAAPPPHFGFWLWTGVATYEGHRLCVYNSNWAHSYWSSSGSEYEHIAEAWAGWAVVGARRTLRLDVKRQAHLDVWLLQLSVDGEVVWRDFKRWYSAFRPCIFGYGITLRVHRVAGDAPTVLGDAPVPAHRRLPTALAHRVLVPDNAAMVGYHHRALRPLLGKRNHYYHGGHRIAGTVKHRVKGVIADEPLRRRVLLIDQATYAVVRETWSDAATGAYSFDYIDDVPRYLVIAFDHERQHRAVVADNLRAQLMTELSP
;
A
#
# COMPACT_ATOMS: atom_id res chain seq x y z
N MET A 1 -21.57 11.92 5.04
CA MET A 1 -22.82 11.12 5.04
C MET A 1 -22.73 9.96 6.03
N ALA A 2 -23.87 9.49 6.58
CA ALA A 2 -23.89 8.27 7.40
C ALA A 2 -23.81 7.03 6.50
N TYR A 3 -23.12 5.97 6.95
CA TYR A 3 -23.14 4.66 6.30
C TYR A 3 -24.32 3.84 6.88
N PRO A 4 -25.08 3.07 6.09
CA PRO A 4 -24.95 2.90 4.64
C PRO A 4 -25.50 4.08 3.84
N PHE A 5 -25.11 4.16 2.57
CA PHE A 5 -25.63 5.15 1.65
C PHE A 5 -25.69 4.65 0.20
N GLU A 6 -26.55 5.30 -0.58
CA GLU A 6 -26.60 5.19 -2.03
C GLU A 6 -27.06 6.53 -2.60
N GLU A 7 -26.41 6.98 -3.66
CA GLU A 7 -26.71 8.24 -4.35
C GLU A 7 -26.49 8.05 -5.86
N ASP A 8 -27.51 8.40 -6.64
CA ASP A 8 -27.52 8.31 -8.10
C ASP A 8 -27.43 9.69 -8.78
N PHE A 9 -27.41 10.78 -7.99
CA PHE A 9 -27.32 12.17 -8.45
C PHE A 9 -28.42 12.56 -9.43
N ALA A 10 -29.58 11.90 -9.39
CA ALA A 10 -30.68 12.09 -10.34
C ALA A 10 -31.18 13.54 -10.40
N THR A 11 -31.10 14.27 -9.27
CA THR A 11 -31.61 15.64 -9.11
C THR A 11 -30.60 16.64 -8.55
N GLY A 12 -29.33 16.25 -8.42
CA GLY A 12 -28.30 17.11 -7.84
C GLY A 12 -27.27 16.36 -7.01
N ILE A 13 -26.22 17.07 -6.59
CA ILE A 13 -25.34 16.61 -5.50
C ILE A 13 -25.98 17.07 -4.18
N PRO A 14 -26.32 16.16 -3.25
CA PRO A 14 -26.91 16.57 -1.97
C PRO A 14 -26.04 17.55 -1.21
N SER A 15 -26.66 18.49 -0.50
CA SER A 15 -25.91 19.45 0.31
C SER A 15 -25.11 18.73 1.40
N GLY A 16 -23.82 19.03 1.51
CA GLY A 16 -22.93 18.36 2.46
C GLY A 16 -22.68 16.88 2.16
N PHE A 17 -22.99 16.41 0.94
CA PHE A 17 -22.79 15.03 0.52
C PHE A 17 -21.36 14.54 0.79
N ALA A 18 -20.40 15.34 0.37
CA ALA A 18 -18.98 15.04 0.44
C ALA A 18 -18.14 16.32 0.53
N SER A 19 -16.89 16.18 0.95
CA SER A 19 -15.96 17.30 1.12
C SER A 19 -14.60 17.02 0.48
N ASN A 20 -13.85 18.09 0.16
CA ASN A 20 -12.54 17.94 -0.47
C ASN A 20 -11.48 17.51 0.53
N GLY A 21 -10.61 16.59 0.12
CA GLY A 21 -9.42 16.19 0.85
C GLY A 21 -8.20 16.04 -0.06
N GLY A 22 -7.03 15.85 0.54
CA GLY A 22 -5.77 15.80 -0.18
C GLY A 22 -5.14 17.18 -0.40
N GLY A 23 -4.24 17.24 -1.38
CA GLY A 23 -3.26 18.31 -1.59
C GLY A 23 -3.69 19.45 -2.49
N GLY A 24 -4.88 19.35 -3.08
CA GLY A 24 -5.34 20.27 -4.10
C GLY A 24 -6.84 20.52 -4.04
N GLY A 25 -7.34 21.10 -5.13
CA GLY A 25 -8.74 21.49 -5.27
C GLY A 25 -9.50 20.46 -6.09
N ILE A 26 -10.71 20.14 -5.63
CA ILE A 26 -11.72 19.40 -6.39
C ILE A 26 -12.88 20.35 -6.62
N THR A 27 -13.29 20.49 -7.88
CA THR A 27 -14.53 21.18 -8.23
C THR A 27 -15.57 20.11 -8.53
N ALA A 28 -16.56 19.98 -7.65
CA ALA A 28 -17.70 19.10 -7.82
C ALA A 28 -18.91 19.91 -8.29
N THR A 29 -19.45 19.56 -9.45
CA THR A 29 -20.63 20.21 -10.03
C THR A 29 -21.63 19.16 -10.50
N TRP A 30 -22.92 19.43 -10.35
CA TRP A 30 -23.95 18.56 -10.92
C TRP A 30 -24.10 18.84 -12.43
N ASN A 31 -24.09 17.79 -13.23
CA ASN A 31 -24.38 17.86 -14.65
C ASN A 31 -25.81 17.37 -14.89
N GLU A 32 -26.75 18.30 -15.06
CA GLU A 32 -28.18 18.00 -15.26
C GLU A 32 -28.41 17.08 -16.48
N GLY A 33 -27.75 17.36 -17.60
CA GLY A 33 -27.92 16.59 -18.83
C GLY A 33 -27.40 15.15 -18.76
N GLN A 34 -26.59 14.83 -17.74
CA GLN A 34 -26.08 13.48 -17.49
C GLN A 34 -26.61 12.88 -16.19
N GLN A 35 -27.34 13.66 -15.38
CA GLN A 35 -27.80 13.29 -14.05
C GLN A 35 -26.68 12.70 -13.19
N ALA A 36 -25.53 13.38 -13.16
CA ALA A 36 -24.31 12.85 -12.56
C ALA A 36 -23.49 13.94 -11.88
N ALA A 37 -22.61 13.55 -10.94
CA ALA A 37 -21.64 14.44 -10.34
C ALA A 37 -20.37 14.52 -11.22
N GLU A 38 -20.00 15.72 -11.66
CA GLU A 38 -18.78 15.98 -12.41
C GLU A 38 -17.71 16.50 -11.46
N LEU A 39 -16.64 15.71 -11.31
CA LEU A 39 -15.55 15.93 -10.38
C LEU A 39 -14.29 16.29 -11.18
N VAL A 40 -13.88 17.55 -11.09
CA VAL A 40 -12.64 18.04 -11.72
C VAL A 40 -11.53 18.07 -10.68
N PHE A 41 -10.55 17.19 -10.84
CA PHE A 41 -9.37 17.09 -9.97
C PHE A 41 -8.18 17.79 -10.62
N ASN A 42 -7.53 18.71 -9.88
CA ASN A 42 -6.29 19.34 -10.34
C ASN A 42 -5.09 18.37 -10.30
N ASN A 43 -3.91 18.81 -10.75
CA ASN A 43 -2.69 17.98 -10.79
C ASN A 43 -2.02 17.84 -9.40
N ALA A 44 -2.77 17.35 -8.42
CA ALA A 44 -2.31 17.01 -7.07
C ALA A 44 -2.96 15.70 -6.60
N GLN A 45 -2.50 15.17 -5.46
CA GLN A 45 -3.14 13.99 -4.85
C GLN A 45 -4.44 14.44 -4.17
N ASN A 46 -5.57 14.28 -4.85
CA ASN A 46 -6.86 14.78 -4.39
C ASN A 46 -7.83 13.64 -4.14
N PHE A 47 -8.69 13.79 -3.14
CA PHE A 47 -9.77 12.83 -2.95
C PHE A 47 -11.06 13.48 -2.43
N TRP A 48 -12.20 13.04 -2.94
CA TRP A 48 -13.52 13.47 -2.53
C TRP A 48 -14.04 12.57 -1.42
N ARG A 49 -14.17 13.12 -0.21
CA ARG A 49 -14.50 12.40 1.02
C ARG A 49 -16.02 12.28 1.16
N LEU A 50 -16.54 11.07 0.98
CA LEU A 50 -17.98 10.79 1.04
C LEU A 50 -18.52 10.70 2.48
N THR A 51 -17.65 10.31 3.40
CA THR A 51 -17.95 10.30 4.83
C THR A 51 -16.74 10.70 5.66
N ASP A 52 -16.98 11.53 6.67
CA ASP A 52 -16.00 11.85 7.71
C ASP A 52 -16.09 10.88 8.90
N ALA A 53 -17.07 9.97 8.91
CA ALA A 53 -17.21 8.95 9.94
C ALA A 53 -16.18 7.82 9.72
N PRO A 54 -15.39 7.45 10.74
CA PRO A 54 -14.47 6.31 10.65
C PRO A 54 -15.23 4.99 10.56
N LEU A 55 -14.85 4.14 9.61
CA LEU A 55 -15.33 2.76 9.50
C LEU A 55 -14.27 1.80 10.06
N SER A 56 -14.55 1.23 11.24
CA SER A 56 -13.66 0.32 11.99
C SER A 56 -14.05 -1.16 11.90
N THR A 57 -15.16 -1.44 11.23
CA THR A 57 -15.66 -2.78 10.88
C THR A 57 -15.49 -3.01 9.39
N ASP A 58 -15.90 -4.18 8.92
CA ASP A 58 -15.93 -4.47 7.50
C ASP A 58 -17.00 -3.66 6.76
N PHE A 59 -16.69 -3.28 5.52
CA PHE A 59 -17.55 -2.46 4.68
C PHE A 59 -17.19 -2.65 3.20
N TRP A 60 -18.03 -2.12 2.33
CA TRP A 60 -17.71 -1.95 0.93
C TRP A 60 -18.09 -0.57 0.44
N PHE A 61 -17.46 -0.16 -0.65
CA PHE A 61 -17.72 1.08 -1.35
C PHE A 61 -17.68 0.85 -2.86
N GLU A 62 -18.65 1.40 -3.58
CA GLU A 62 -18.80 1.23 -5.02
C GLU A 62 -19.07 2.58 -5.69
N MET A 63 -18.50 2.77 -6.87
CA MET A 63 -18.78 3.91 -7.74
C MET A 63 -18.97 3.45 -9.18
N ASP A 64 -19.98 3.99 -9.84
CA ASP A 64 -20.12 3.96 -11.30
C ASP A 64 -19.54 5.26 -11.86
N VAL A 65 -18.45 5.14 -12.60
CA VAL A 65 -17.61 6.28 -12.97
C VAL A 65 -17.21 6.23 -14.44
N GLU A 66 -17.28 7.40 -15.07
CA GLU A 66 -16.86 7.69 -16.43
C GLU A 66 -15.64 8.63 -16.42
N ILE A 67 -14.65 8.34 -17.27
CA ILE A 67 -13.46 9.17 -17.45
C ILE A 67 -13.77 10.22 -18.52
N VAL A 68 -13.97 11.49 -18.13
CA VAL A 68 -14.36 12.56 -19.07
C VAL A 68 -13.14 13.24 -19.68
N ALA A 69 -12.08 13.46 -18.91
CA ALA A 69 -10.85 14.08 -19.37
C ALA A 69 -9.66 13.65 -18.51
N SER A 70 -8.45 13.69 -19.06
CA SER A 70 -7.20 13.45 -18.32
C SER A 70 -6.13 14.43 -18.82
N ALA A 71 -5.54 15.18 -17.89
CA ALA A 71 -4.53 16.20 -18.18
C ALA A 71 -3.20 15.60 -18.65
N ALA A 72 -2.91 14.35 -18.26
CA ALA A 72 -1.75 13.59 -18.71
C ALA A 72 -2.14 12.10 -18.80
N PRO A 73 -2.43 11.56 -19.99
CA PRO A 73 -2.70 10.14 -20.13
C PRO A 73 -1.44 9.32 -19.76
N PRO A 74 -1.61 8.15 -19.14
CA PRO A 74 -2.87 7.46 -18.87
C PRO A 74 -3.66 8.05 -17.68
N PRO A 75 -5.00 7.89 -17.64
CA PRO A 75 -5.84 8.32 -16.54
C PRO A 75 -5.33 7.90 -15.15
N HIS A 76 -5.45 8.79 -14.18
CA HIS A 76 -4.97 8.58 -12.81
C HIS A 76 -6.08 8.82 -11.79
N PHE A 77 -6.75 7.74 -11.37
CA PHE A 77 -7.93 7.79 -10.51
C PHE A 77 -8.20 6.45 -9.82
N GLY A 78 -9.09 6.45 -8.82
CA GLY A 78 -9.53 5.25 -8.15
C GLY A 78 -10.07 5.56 -6.76
N PHE A 79 -9.57 4.83 -5.76
CA PHE A 79 -9.98 4.95 -4.37
C PHE A 79 -8.86 5.49 -3.49
N TRP A 80 -9.24 6.24 -2.45
CA TRP A 80 -8.41 6.53 -1.30
C TRP A 80 -9.09 6.05 -0.03
N LEU A 81 -8.44 5.19 0.74
CA LEU A 81 -8.84 4.83 2.10
C LEU A 81 -8.07 5.73 3.05
N TRP A 82 -8.67 6.87 3.41
CA TRP A 82 -8.04 7.87 4.26
C TRP A 82 -8.18 7.49 5.74
N THR A 83 -7.13 7.69 6.52
CA THR A 83 -7.10 7.27 7.93
C THR A 83 -7.80 8.28 8.84
N GLY A 84 -8.01 9.50 8.36
CA GLY A 84 -8.46 10.64 9.18
C GLY A 84 -7.30 11.49 9.69
N VAL A 85 -6.05 11.11 9.41
CA VAL A 85 -4.85 11.81 9.89
C VAL A 85 -4.24 12.64 8.77
N ALA A 86 -3.96 13.91 9.10
CA ALA A 86 -3.32 14.88 8.21
C ALA A 86 -3.95 14.91 6.80
N THR A 87 -3.19 15.40 5.83
CA THR A 87 -3.69 15.64 4.47
C THR A 87 -3.84 14.38 3.63
N TYR A 88 -2.90 13.44 3.74
CA TYR A 88 -2.80 12.31 2.80
C TYR A 88 -2.85 10.94 3.45
N GLU A 89 -2.74 10.81 4.77
CA GLU A 89 -2.39 9.51 5.34
C GLU A 89 -3.42 8.42 4.99
N GLY A 90 -2.96 7.35 4.33
CA GLY A 90 -3.85 6.27 3.92
C GLY A 90 -3.39 5.45 2.73
N HIS A 91 -4.28 4.57 2.27
CA HIS A 91 -4.01 3.71 1.12
C HIS A 91 -4.67 4.27 -0.13
N ARG A 92 -3.87 4.43 -1.19
CA ARG A 92 -4.33 4.77 -2.52
C ARG A 92 -4.37 3.51 -3.37
N LEU A 93 -5.52 3.24 -3.99
CA LEU A 93 -5.72 2.16 -4.95
C LEU A 93 -6.21 2.79 -6.25
N CYS A 94 -5.36 2.90 -7.25
CA CYS A 94 -5.63 3.73 -8.42
C CYS A 94 -5.11 3.10 -9.70
N VAL A 95 -5.69 3.50 -10.83
CA VAL A 95 -5.05 3.38 -12.12
C VAL A 95 -3.85 4.34 -12.12
N TYR A 96 -2.66 3.84 -12.35
CA TYR A 96 -1.42 4.61 -12.52
C TYR A 96 -0.56 3.93 -13.58
N ASN A 97 -0.05 4.69 -14.56
CA ASN A 97 0.72 4.14 -15.68
C ASN A 97 0.02 2.93 -16.35
N SER A 98 -1.29 3.05 -16.58
CA SER A 98 -2.15 2.01 -17.19
C SER A 98 -2.29 0.71 -16.38
N ASN A 99 -1.94 0.70 -15.10
CA ASN A 99 -2.09 -0.45 -14.22
C ASN A 99 -2.85 -0.07 -12.96
N TRP A 100 -3.58 -1.00 -12.37
CA TRP A 100 -3.98 -0.91 -10.98
C TRP A 100 -2.75 -0.97 -10.10
N ALA A 101 -2.58 0.09 -9.31
CA ALA A 101 -1.51 0.25 -8.36
C ALA A 101 -2.08 0.51 -6.96
N HIS A 102 -1.48 -0.16 -5.97
CA HIS A 102 -1.63 0.18 -4.57
C HIS A 102 -0.41 0.98 -4.13
N SER A 103 -0.61 1.97 -3.26
CA SER A 103 0.46 2.66 -2.54
C SER A 103 -0.03 3.10 -1.16
N TYR A 104 0.87 3.23 -0.21
CA TYR A 104 0.63 3.89 1.06
C TYR A 104 1.20 5.31 1.02
N TRP A 105 0.47 6.28 1.56
CA TRP A 105 0.91 7.66 1.68
C TRP A 105 1.01 8.02 3.16
N SER A 106 2.15 8.56 3.57
CA SER A 106 2.31 9.11 4.92
C SER A 106 1.60 10.44 5.07
N SER A 107 1.39 10.85 6.33
CA SER A 107 0.93 12.20 6.66
C SER A 107 1.78 13.32 6.05
N SER A 108 3.08 13.10 5.87
CA SER A 108 4.03 14.04 5.23
C SER A 108 3.93 14.08 3.70
N GLY A 109 3.05 13.28 3.08
CA GLY A 109 2.89 13.21 1.63
C GLY A 109 3.98 12.41 0.91
N SER A 110 4.70 11.55 1.64
CA SER A 110 5.64 10.61 1.03
C SER A 110 4.93 9.31 0.66
N GLU A 111 5.22 8.80 -0.54
CA GLU A 111 4.66 7.56 -1.07
C GLU A 111 5.55 6.36 -0.74
N TYR A 112 4.93 5.26 -0.31
CA TYR A 112 5.56 3.99 0.03
C TYR A 112 4.73 2.83 -0.53
N GLU A 113 5.30 1.63 -0.52
CA GLU A 113 4.61 0.38 -0.89
C GLU A 113 3.93 0.42 -2.26
N HIS A 114 4.47 1.21 -3.21
CA HIS A 114 3.91 1.30 -4.55
C HIS A 114 4.06 -0.02 -5.29
N ILE A 115 2.94 -0.67 -5.60
CA ILE A 115 2.89 -1.96 -6.25
C ILE A 115 1.84 -1.92 -7.35
N ALA A 116 2.30 -2.10 -8.60
CA ALA A 116 1.45 -2.29 -9.76
C ALA A 116 1.16 -3.79 -9.95
N GLU A 117 -0.09 -4.13 -10.26
CA GLU A 117 -0.50 -5.54 -10.41
C GLU A 117 -1.21 -5.82 -11.74
N ALA A 118 -2.42 -5.29 -11.91
CA ALA A 118 -3.27 -5.64 -13.05
C ALA A 118 -3.31 -4.54 -14.10
N TRP A 119 -3.22 -4.92 -15.37
CA TRP A 119 -3.38 -3.98 -16.47
C TRP A 119 -4.80 -3.40 -16.48
N ALA A 120 -4.89 -2.08 -16.54
CA ALA A 120 -6.12 -1.30 -16.58
C ALA A 120 -6.30 -0.64 -17.95
N GLY A 121 -6.07 -1.39 -19.03
CA GLY A 121 -6.09 -0.85 -20.40
C GLY A 121 -7.44 -0.29 -20.87
N TRP A 122 -8.52 -0.59 -20.16
CA TRP A 122 -9.83 -0.01 -20.41
C TRP A 122 -9.90 1.47 -19.99
N ALA A 123 -9.01 1.91 -19.10
CA ALA A 123 -9.01 3.26 -18.54
C ALA A 123 -8.54 4.27 -19.58
N VAL A 124 -9.47 4.72 -20.43
CA VAL A 124 -9.28 5.75 -21.45
C VAL A 124 -10.42 6.75 -21.37
N VAL A 125 -10.22 7.96 -21.91
CA VAL A 125 -11.29 8.97 -21.97
C VAL A 125 -12.51 8.40 -22.71
N GLY A 126 -13.69 8.61 -22.14
CA GLY A 126 -14.98 8.07 -22.59
C GLY A 126 -15.33 6.70 -22.00
N ALA A 127 -14.41 6.03 -21.30
CA ALA A 127 -14.71 4.75 -20.67
C ALA A 127 -15.53 4.95 -19.38
N ARG A 128 -16.55 4.10 -19.19
CA ARG A 128 -17.38 4.01 -17.98
C ARG A 128 -17.34 2.59 -17.41
N ARG A 129 -17.19 2.48 -16.10
CA ARG A 129 -17.11 1.21 -15.36
C ARG A 129 -17.69 1.34 -13.96
N THR A 130 -18.17 0.22 -13.45
CA THR A 130 -18.49 0.09 -12.03
C THR A 130 -17.27 -0.44 -11.29
N LEU A 131 -16.79 0.33 -10.33
CA LEU A 131 -15.63 0.00 -9.51
C LEU A 131 -16.09 -0.26 -8.08
N ARG A 132 -15.67 -1.38 -7.51
CA ARG A 132 -16.05 -1.78 -6.15
C ARG A 132 -14.82 -2.13 -5.32
N LEU A 133 -14.74 -1.54 -4.13
CA LEU A 133 -13.74 -1.84 -3.12
C LEU A 133 -14.40 -2.48 -1.91
N ASP A 134 -14.10 -3.75 -1.68
CA ASP A 134 -14.48 -4.50 -0.49
C ASP A 134 -13.34 -4.48 0.54
N VAL A 135 -13.69 -4.19 1.79
CA VAL A 135 -12.74 -3.98 2.90
C VAL A 135 -13.17 -4.85 4.08
N LYS A 136 -12.42 -5.92 4.35
CA LYS A 136 -12.71 -6.89 5.42
C LYS A 136 -11.67 -6.82 6.52
N ARG A 137 -12.10 -6.51 7.75
CA ARG A 137 -11.23 -6.59 8.93
C ARG A 137 -11.05 -8.05 9.34
N GLN A 138 -9.83 -8.55 9.25
CA GLN A 138 -9.43 -9.87 9.74
C GLN A 138 -8.97 -9.74 11.19
N ALA A 139 -9.93 -9.66 12.12
CA ALA A 139 -9.65 -9.37 13.53
C ALA A 139 -8.62 -10.32 14.17
N HIS A 140 -8.60 -11.60 13.77
CA HIS A 140 -7.67 -12.60 14.28
C HIS A 140 -6.23 -12.43 13.77
N LEU A 141 -6.01 -11.67 12.69
CA LEU A 141 -4.69 -11.39 12.11
C LEU A 141 -4.26 -9.93 12.29
N ASP A 142 -5.17 -9.10 12.79
CA ASP A 142 -5.03 -7.64 12.82
C ASP A 142 -4.62 -7.04 11.47
N VAL A 143 -5.24 -7.54 10.40
CA VAL A 143 -5.05 -7.03 9.04
C VAL A 143 -6.39 -6.72 8.38
N TRP A 144 -6.35 -5.91 7.35
CA TRP A 144 -7.45 -5.66 6.43
C TRP A 144 -7.22 -6.42 5.14
N LEU A 145 -8.21 -7.17 4.69
CA LEU A 145 -8.25 -7.66 3.32
C LEU A 145 -8.96 -6.61 2.47
N LEU A 146 -8.26 -6.12 1.46
CA LEU A 146 -8.80 -5.20 0.47
C LEU A 146 -8.96 -5.96 -0.86
N GLN A 147 -10.11 -5.83 -1.51
CA GLN A 147 -10.38 -6.41 -2.82
C GLN A 147 -11.03 -5.38 -3.73
N LEU A 148 -10.43 -5.15 -4.89
CA LEU A 148 -10.95 -4.27 -5.91
C LEU A 148 -11.53 -5.11 -7.06
N SER A 149 -12.73 -4.75 -7.47
CA SER A 149 -13.42 -5.34 -8.62
C SER A 149 -13.81 -4.26 -9.63
N VAL A 150 -13.77 -4.61 -10.92
CA VAL A 150 -14.22 -3.79 -12.05
C VAL A 150 -15.31 -4.56 -12.77
N ASP A 151 -16.51 -3.99 -12.85
CA ASP A 151 -17.71 -4.65 -13.39
C ASP A 151 -17.96 -6.04 -12.78
N GLY A 152 -17.65 -6.19 -11.48
CA GLY A 152 -17.79 -7.45 -10.74
C GLY A 152 -16.58 -8.39 -10.82
N GLU A 153 -15.64 -8.16 -11.73
CA GLU A 153 -14.42 -8.98 -11.87
C GLU A 153 -13.31 -8.50 -10.94
N VAL A 154 -12.74 -9.39 -10.13
CA VAL A 154 -11.66 -9.05 -9.20
C VAL A 154 -10.37 -8.78 -9.96
N VAL A 155 -9.87 -7.55 -9.88
CA VAL A 155 -8.64 -7.11 -10.56
C VAL A 155 -7.45 -6.96 -9.61
N TRP A 156 -7.71 -6.78 -8.32
CA TRP A 156 -6.66 -6.60 -7.33
C TRP A 156 -7.14 -7.06 -5.96
N ARG A 157 -6.24 -7.69 -5.18
CA ARG A 157 -6.55 -8.17 -3.84
C ARG A 157 -5.29 -8.28 -2.99
N ASP A 158 -5.28 -7.65 -1.83
CA ASP A 158 -4.13 -7.71 -0.93
C ASP A 158 -4.53 -7.53 0.54
N PHE A 159 -3.63 -7.95 1.43
CA PHE A 159 -3.74 -7.68 2.86
C PHE A 159 -2.93 -6.45 3.25
N LYS A 160 -3.53 -5.55 4.01
CA LYS A 160 -2.91 -4.34 4.54
C LYS A 160 -3.00 -4.30 6.05
N ARG A 161 -1.94 -3.83 6.69
CA ARG A 161 -1.88 -3.57 8.13
C ARG A 161 -2.06 -2.05 8.33
N TRP A 162 -2.34 -1.63 9.57
CA TRP A 162 -1.99 -0.32 10.19
C TRP A 162 -3.11 0.55 10.72
N TYR A 163 -4.38 0.31 10.38
CA TYR A 163 -5.41 1.27 10.77
C TYR A 163 -6.57 0.64 11.50
N SER A 164 -7.01 1.27 12.58
CA SER A 164 -8.21 0.88 13.32
C SER A 164 -9.48 1.21 12.56
N ALA A 165 -9.44 2.18 11.63
CA ALA A 165 -10.54 2.59 10.79
C ALA A 165 -10.10 3.28 9.50
N PHE A 166 -11.00 3.30 8.51
CA PHE A 166 -10.82 4.02 7.25
C PHE A 166 -12.00 4.92 6.93
N ARG A 167 -11.78 5.87 6.02
CA ARG A 167 -12.81 6.69 5.36
C ARG A 167 -12.69 6.52 3.84
N PRO A 168 -13.69 5.95 3.16
CA PRO A 168 -13.65 5.75 1.72
C PRO A 168 -13.79 7.09 0.99
N CYS A 169 -12.92 7.30 0.02
CA CYS A 169 -12.92 8.49 -0.83
C CYS A 169 -12.72 8.10 -2.30
N ILE A 170 -13.23 8.94 -3.20
CA ILE A 170 -12.90 8.87 -4.64
C ILE A 170 -11.62 9.65 -4.88
N PHE A 171 -10.62 9.05 -5.49
CA PHE A 171 -9.33 9.65 -5.79
C PHE A 171 -9.22 10.08 -7.25
N GLY A 172 -8.56 11.22 -7.49
CA GLY A 172 -8.17 11.68 -8.83
C GLY A 172 -6.93 12.57 -8.82
N TYR A 173 -6.17 12.53 -9.91
CA TYR A 173 -5.02 13.39 -10.16
C TYR A 173 -5.08 13.90 -11.61
N GLY A 174 -5.26 15.21 -11.80
CA GLY A 174 -5.29 15.83 -13.12
C GLY A 174 -6.31 15.17 -14.04
N ILE A 175 -7.53 14.95 -13.56
CA ILE A 175 -8.54 14.14 -14.23
C ILE A 175 -9.92 14.73 -13.99
N THR A 176 -10.82 14.58 -14.97
CA THR A 176 -12.25 14.82 -14.79
C THR A 176 -12.97 13.49 -14.80
N LEU A 177 -13.68 13.21 -13.71
CA LEU A 177 -14.53 12.03 -13.56
C LEU A 177 -15.99 12.47 -13.56
N ARG A 178 -16.84 11.72 -14.25
CA ARG A 178 -18.30 11.82 -14.07
C ARG A 178 -18.78 10.60 -13.31
N VAL A 179 -19.34 10.84 -12.13
CA VAL A 179 -19.80 9.81 -11.22
C VAL A 179 -21.31 9.73 -11.32
N HIS A 180 -21.79 8.61 -11.85
CA HIS A 180 -23.20 8.34 -12.09
C HIS A 180 -23.88 7.73 -10.88
N ARG A 181 -23.13 7.02 -10.04
CA ARG A 181 -23.64 6.42 -8.81
C ARG A 181 -22.53 6.19 -7.82
N VAL A 182 -22.85 6.32 -6.53
CA VAL A 182 -21.99 5.88 -5.43
C VAL A 182 -22.83 5.18 -4.39
N ALA A 183 -22.29 4.11 -3.80
CA ALA A 183 -22.93 3.44 -2.69
C ALA A 183 -21.90 2.82 -1.75
N GLY A 184 -22.31 2.61 -0.51
CA GLY A 184 -21.52 1.92 0.48
C GLY A 184 -22.39 1.33 1.57
N ASP A 185 -22.07 0.11 1.98
CA ASP A 185 -22.76 -0.60 3.05
C ASP A 185 -21.79 -1.49 3.83
N ALA A 186 -22.28 -2.07 4.93
CA ALA A 186 -21.59 -3.00 5.81
C ALA A 186 -22.56 -4.12 6.24
N PRO A 187 -22.11 -5.39 6.31
CA PRO A 187 -20.74 -5.86 6.11
C PRO A 187 -20.39 -6.07 4.62
N THR A 188 -19.11 -6.31 4.34
CA THR A 188 -18.69 -6.87 3.04
C THR A 188 -19.04 -8.36 2.93
N VAL A 189 -19.16 -8.86 1.69
CA VAL A 189 -19.38 -10.28 1.39
C VAL A 189 -18.10 -11.14 1.52
N LEU A 190 -16.94 -10.53 1.75
CA LEU A 190 -15.68 -11.27 1.90
C LEU A 190 -15.68 -12.12 3.17
N GLY A 191 -15.34 -13.40 3.01
CA GLY A 191 -15.13 -14.33 4.11
C GLY A 191 -13.86 -14.02 4.91
N ASP A 192 -13.79 -14.60 6.11
CA ASP A 192 -12.59 -14.53 6.93
C ASP A 192 -11.43 -15.27 6.27
N ALA A 193 -10.23 -14.74 6.47
CA ALA A 193 -9.00 -15.43 6.10
C ALA A 193 -8.94 -16.75 6.88
N PRO A 194 -8.44 -17.84 6.27
CA PRO A 194 -8.23 -19.06 7.01
C PRO A 194 -7.24 -18.78 8.14
N VAL A 195 -7.53 -19.27 9.34
CA VAL A 195 -6.62 -19.19 10.48
C VAL A 195 -5.26 -19.74 10.02
N PRO A 196 -4.15 -18.99 10.20
CA PRO A 196 -2.82 -19.49 9.92
C PRO A 196 -2.57 -20.68 10.84
N ALA A 197 -2.84 -21.88 10.33
CA ALA A 197 -2.34 -23.06 10.96
C ALA A 197 -0.82 -22.96 10.81
N HIS A 198 -0.08 -22.91 11.92
CA HIS A 198 1.37 -23.17 11.95
C HIS A 198 1.62 -24.63 11.52
N ARG A 199 1.24 -24.98 10.31
CA ARG A 199 1.57 -26.26 9.68
C ARG A 199 2.98 -26.11 9.19
N ARG A 200 3.89 -26.79 9.91
CA ARG A 200 5.16 -27.26 9.34
C ARG A 200 4.85 -27.71 7.91
N LEU A 201 5.53 -27.12 6.93
CA LEU A 201 5.42 -27.61 5.57
C LEU A 201 5.70 -29.12 5.63
N PRO A 202 4.82 -29.98 5.08
CA PRO A 202 5.13 -31.40 4.98
C PRO A 202 6.47 -31.53 4.28
N THR A 203 7.38 -32.33 4.84
CA THR A 203 8.77 -32.49 4.37
C THR A 203 8.86 -32.84 2.88
N ALA A 204 7.79 -33.40 2.31
CA ALA A 204 7.64 -33.74 0.89
C ALA A 204 7.45 -32.54 -0.07
N LEU A 205 7.05 -31.35 0.42
CA LEU A 205 6.89 -30.13 -0.39
C LEU A 205 8.16 -29.27 -0.43
N ALA A 206 9.23 -29.66 0.26
CA ALA A 206 10.49 -28.91 0.33
C ALA A 206 11.37 -28.99 -0.93
N HIS A 207 10.88 -29.59 -2.03
CA HIS A 207 11.65 -29.76 -3.26
C HIS A 207 10.92 -29.19 -4.48
N ARG A 208 11.38 -28.04 -4.98
CA ARG A 208 11.54 -27.70 -6.42
C ARG A 208 12.40 -26.44 -6.64
N VAL A 209 13.69 -26.73 -6.81
CA VAL A 209 14.76 -26.17 -7.66
C VAL A 209 14.58 -24.83 -8.42
N LEU A 210 15.57 -23.94 -8.16
CA LEU A 210 16.36 -22.96 -8.95
C LEU A 210 15.75 -22.17 -10.12
N VAL A 211 15.96 -20.84 -10.10
CA VAL A 211 16.10 -20.01 -11.31
C VAL A 211 17.59 -19.63 -11.51
N PRO A 212 18.15 -19.73 -12.73
CA PRO A 212 19.54 -19.35 -13.05
C PRO A 212 19.81 -17.83 -13.01
N ASP A 213 21.10 -17.47 -13.06
CA ASP A 213 21.74 -16.16 -12.81
C ASP A 213 21.28 -14.89 -13.59
N ASN A 214 20.16 -14.90 -14.33
CA ASN A 214 19.82 -13.78 -15.23
C ASN A 214 18.43 -13.14 -15.02
N ALA A 215 17.72 -13.39 -13.90
CA ALA A 215 16.39 -12.79 -13.67
C ALA A 215 16.44 -11.54 -12.77
N ALA A 216 17.33 -10.59 -13.08
CA ALA A 216 17.28 -9.25 -12.50
C ALA A 216 16.53 -8.32 -13.45
N MET A 217 15.21 -8.22 -13.28
CA MET A 217 14.47 -7.05 -13.73
C MET A 217 13.70 -6.49 -12.54
N VAL A 218 14.03 -5.25 -12.20
CA VAL A 218 13.38 -4.43 -11.18
C VAL A 218 11.93 -4.22 -11.60
N GLY A 219 10.95 -4.79 -10.87
CA GLY A 219 9.55 -4.38 -11.06
C GLY A 219 8.41 -5.33 -10.71
N TYR A 220 8.59 -6.66 -10.59
CA TYR A 220 7.45 -7.57 -10.34
C TYR A 220 7.76 -8.74 -9.41
N HIS A 221 6.79 -9.13 -8.57
CA HIS A 221 6.86 -10.24 -7.63
C HIS A 221 6.69 -11.60 -8.32
N HIS A 222 7.55 -12.57 -7.96
CA HIS A 222 7.52 -13.95 -8.43
C HIS A 222 6.33 -14.73 -7.83
N ARG A 223 5.59 -15.46 -8.68
CA ARG A 223 4.53 -16.39 -8.27
C ARG A 223 5.12 -17.71 -7.73
N ALA A 224 4.95 -17.99 -6.43
CA ALA A 224 4.65 -19.33 -5.88
C ALA A 224 4.42 -19.32 -4.34
N LEU A 225 3.15 -19.39 -3.95
CA LEU A 225 2.55 -19.95 -2.72
C LEU A 225 3.18 -19.69 -1.32
N ARG A 226 2.79 -18.57 -0.70
CA ARG A 226 2.01 -18.50 0.57
C ARG A 226 1.38 -17.10 0.71
N PRO A 227 0.10 -16.97 1.11
CA PRO A 227 -0.48 -15.68 1.49
C PRO A 227 0.03 -15.33 2.89
N LEU A 228 0.52 -14.09 3.02
CA LEU A 228 1.58 -13.63 3.93
C LEU A 228 2.98 -14.00 3.41
N LEU A 229 3.84 -12.98 3.25
CA LEU A 229 5.30 -13.06 3.06
C LEU A 229 5.76 -13.00 1.60
N GLY A 230 5.81 -11.79 1.03
CA GLY A 230 6.38 -11.58 -0.30
C GLY A 230 6.64 -10.12 -0.69
N LYS A 231 5.99 -9.15 -0.04
CA LYS A 231 6.30 -7.73 -0.23
C LYS A 231 7.50 -7.35 0.65
N ARG A 232 8.65 -7.12 0.02
CA ARG A 232 9.79 -6.45 0.68
C ARG A 232 9.29 -5.06 1.09
N ASN A 233 9.65 -4.60 2.29
CA ASN A 233 9.22 -3.31 2.86
C ASN A 233 7.75 -3.25 3.31
N HIS A 234 7.16 -4.37 3.73
CA HIS A 234 5.88 -4.31 4.46
C HIS A 234 6.14 -3.69 5.84
N TYR A 235 5.31 -2.73 6.27
CA TYR A 235 5.48 -2.11 7.60
C TYR A 235 4.91 -2.99 8.71
N TYR A 236 5.71 -3.08 9.76
CA TYR A 236 5.51 -3.97 10.90
C TYR A 236 5.09 -3.19 12.16
N HIS A 237 4.35 -2.09 12.03
CA HIS A 237 3.60 -1.45 13.12
C HIS A 237 4.26 -1.51 14.51
N GLY A 238 5.45 -0.94 14.66
CA GLY A 238 6.00 -0.75 16.00
C GLY A 238 6.78 0.54 16.07
N GLY A 239 6.71 1.21 17.20
CA GLY A 239 7.51 2.41 17.50
C GLY A 239 8.98 2.08 17.75
N HIS A 240 9.51 1.04 17.10
CA HIS A 240 10.85 0.51 17.33
C HIS A 240 11.70 0.57 16.07
N ARG A 241 13.01 0.47 16.27
CA ARG A 241 14.06 0.59 15.26
C ARG A 241 15.11 -0.49 15.46
N ILE A 242 15.69 -0.93 14.35
CA ILE A 242 16.99 -1.61 14.32
C ILE A 242 17.93 -0.78 13.47
N ALA A 243 19.03 -0.33 14.07
CA ALA A 243 20.08 0.40 13.38
C ALA A 243 21.43 -0.30 13.57
N GLY A 244 22.34 -0.08 12.63
CA GLY A 244 23.68 -0.65 12.69
C GLY A 244 24.61 -0.01 11.70
N THR A 245 25.81 -0.59 11.56
CA THR A 245 26.76 -0.19 10.53
C THR A 245 27.27 -1.40 9.77
N VAL A 246 27.58 -1.22 8.49
CA VAL A 246 28.31 -2.18 7.67
C VAL A 246 29.70 -1.63 7.42
N LYS A 247 30.70 -2.30 7.97
CA LYS A 247 32.11 -1.90 7.87
C LYS A 247 33.00 -3.10 7.59
N HIS A 248 34.11 -2.85 6.89
CA HIS A 248 35.17 -3.81 6.68
C HIS A 248 36.35 -3.53 7.60
N ARG A 249 36.78 -4.57 8.32
CA ARG A 249 37.94 -4.47 9.20
C ARG A 249 39.22 -4.58 8.39
N VAL A 250 39.94 -3.48 8.28
CA VAL A 250 41.25 -3.46 7.60
C VAL A 250 42.35 -3.85 8.58
N LYS A 251 43.07 -4.94 8.27
CA LYS A 251 44.16 -5.42 9.13
C LYS A 251 45.26 -4.36 9.25
N GLY A 252 45.61 -3.99 10.48
CA GLY A 252 46.65 -3.01 10.77
C GLY A 252 46.19 -1.55 10.78
N VAL A 253 44.89 -1.30 10.58
CA VAL A 253 44.28 0.03 10.72
C VAL A 253 43.38 0.04 11.96
N ILE A 254 43.37 1.16 12.68
CA ILE A 254 42.60 1.31 13.93
C ILE A 254 41.10 1.50 13.66
N ALA A 255 40.74 2.13 12.55
CA ALA A 255 39.35 2.38 12.17
C ALA A 255 38.90 1.42 11.06
N ASP A 256 37.70 0.86 11.21
CA ASP A 256 37.06 0.07 10.17
C ASP A 256 36.56 0.96 9.02
N GLU A 257 36.68 0.44 7.80
CA GLU A 257 36.25 1.13 6.59
C GLU A 257 34.74 0.99 6.38
N PRO A 258 33.97 2.08 6.25
CA PRO A 258 32.55 2.01 5.99
C PRO A 258 32.26 1.47 4.59
N LEU A 259 31.26 0.59 4.48
CA LEU A 259 30.87 0.01 3.21
C LEU A 259 29.41 0.32 2.87
N ARG A 260 29.15 0.70 1.62
CA ARG A 260 27.81 0.80 1.06
C ARG A 260 27.33 -0.56 0.59
N ARG A 261 26.38 -1.15 1.30
CA ARG A 261 25.92 -2.52 1.11
C ARG A 261 24.41 -2.59 1.19
N ARG A 262 23.83 -3.57 0.50
CA ARG A 262 22.39 -3.83 0.56
C ARG A 262 22.11 -4.63 1.83
N VAL A 263 21.25 -4.11 2.70
CA VAL A 263 20.93 -4.68 4.00
C VAL A 263 19.48 -5.12 4.02
N LEU A 264 19.22 -6.37 4.41
CA LEU A 264 17.88 -6.94 4.57
C LEU A 264 17.59 -7.17 6.05
N LEU A 265 16.37 -6.81 6.48
CA LEU A 265 15.79 -7.19 7.75
C LEU A 265 14.82 -8.35 7.52
N ILE A 266 14.96 -9.43 8.28
CA ILE A 266 14.17 -10.64 8.16
C ILE A 266 13.55 -11.00 9.52
N ASP A 267 12.26 -11.35 9.54
CA ASP A 267 11.62 -11.95 10.73
C ASP A 267 12.10 -13.41 10.83
N GLN A 268 12.75 -13.75 11.95
CA GLN A 268 13.35 -15.07 12.14
C GLN A 268 12.34 -16.20 12.23
N ALA A 269 11.14 -15.94 12.78
CA ALA A 269 10.15 -16.98 12.99
C ALA A 269 9.48 -17.38 11.68
N THR A 270 9.30 -16.41 10.78
CA THR A 270 8.56 -16.58 9.53
C THR A 270 9.45 -16.61 8.28
N TYR A 271 10.73 -16.24 8.43
CA TYR A 271 11.68 -16.00 7.34
C TYR A 271 11.19 -14.95 6.32
N ALA A 272 10.32 -14.03 6.76
CA ALA A 272 9.88 -12.86 5.99
C ALA A 272 11.04 -11.94 5.69
N VAL A 273 11.17 -11.39 4.48
CA VAL A 273 11.89 -10.13 4.34
C VAL A 273 10.96 -8.99 4.76
N VAL A 274 11.29 -8.36 5.89
CA VAL A 274 10.52 -7.29 6.53
C VAL A 274 10.82 -5.96 5.88
N ARG A 275 12.11 -5.58 5.81
CA ARG A 275 12.58 -4.34 5.17
C ARG A 275 13.90 -4.55 4.44
N GLU A 276 14.20 -3.61 3.56
CA GLU A 276 15.43 -3.51 2.80
C GLU A 276 15.90 -2.06 2.78
N THR A 277 17.21 -1.84 2.96
CA THR A 277 17.83 -0.52 2.83
C THR A 277 19.26 -0.64 2.32
N TRP A 278 19.90 0.48 2.05
CA TRP A 278 21.33 0.58 1.79
C TRP A 278 22.03 1.19 3.00
N SER A 279 23.19 0.67 3.37
CA SER A 279 24.08 1.39 4.28
C SER A 279 24.70 2.60 3.59
N ASP A 280 24.92 3.66 4.35
CA ASP A 280 25.58 4.88 3.90
C ASP A 280 27.05 4.62 3.51
N ALA A 281 27.52 5.26 2.44
CA ALA A 281 28.87 5.04 1.93
C ALA A 281 29.97 5.66 2.80
N ALA A 282 29.67 6.78 3.46
CA ALA A 282 30.66 7.53 4.24
C ALA A 282 30.77 7.04 5.69
N THR A 283 29.70 6.48 6.24
CA THR A 283 29.61 6.08 7.65
C THR A 283 29.33 4.60 7.85
N GLY A 284 28.81 3.91 6.83
CA GLY A 284 28.35 2.53 6.90
C GLY A 284 26.99 2.38 7.58
N ALA A 285 26.35 3.48 8.03
CA ALA A 285 25.14 3.42 8.84
C ALA A 285 23.92 2.96 8.05
N TYR A 286 23.05 2.17 8.68
CA TYR A 286 21.72 1.82 8.17
C TYR A 286 20.69 1.84 9.31
N SER A 287 19.42 2.05 8.96
CA SER A 287 18.31 1.97 9.92
C SER A 287 17.07 1.33 9.29
N PHE A 288 16.37 0.55 10.10
CA PHE A 288 15.03 0.03 9.83
C PHE A 288 14.09 0.59 10.89
N ASP A 289 13.23 1.51 10.45
CA ASP A 289 12.33 2.23 11.34
C ASP A 289 10.92 1.66 11.26
N TYR A 290 10.14 1.97 12.30
CA TYR A 290 8.73 1.63 12.40
C TYR A 290 8.48 0.12 12.26
N ILE A 291 9.13 -0.68 13.11
CA ILE A 291 9.04 -2.15 13.16
C ILE A 291 8.57 -2.65 14.54
N ASP A 292 7.94 -3.82 14.60
CA ASP A 292 7.41 -4.49 15.80
C ASP A 292 8.56 -4.95 16.73
N ASP A 293 8.40 -4.91 18.05
CA ASP A 293 9.37 -5.46 19.01
C ASP A 293 9.12 -6.93 19.39
N VAL A 294 7.95 -7.47 19.04
CA VAL A 294 7.57 -8.84 19.35
C VAL A 294 8.46 -9.86 18.60
N PRO A 295 8.66 -9.77 17.26
CA PRO A 295 9.51 -10.70 16.54
C PRO A 295 10.98 -10.61 16.95
N ARG A 296 11.72 -11.68 16.68
CA ARG A 296 13.18 -11.59 16.57
C ARG A 296 13.55 -11.41 15.12
N TYR A 297 14.56 -10.58 14.91
CA TYR A 297 15.00 -10.24 13.58
C TYR A 297 16.40 -10.78 13.28
N LEU A 298 16.61 -11.00 12.00
CA LEU A 298 17.87 -11.32 11.36
C LEU A 298 18.18 -10.18 10.39
N VAL A 299 19.39 -9.63 10.46
CA VAL A 299 19.89 -8.68 9.48
C VAL A 299 20.96 -9.37 8.63
N ILE A 300 20.86 -9.22 7.31
CA ILE A 300 21.87 -9.71 6.37
C ILE A 300 22.38 -8.54 5.52
N ALA A 301 23.68 -8.30 5.53
CA ALA A 301 24.34 -7.37 4.64
C ALA A 301 24.98 -8.14 3.47
N PHE A 302 24.50 -7.90 2.25
CA PHE A 302 25.05 -8.49 1.03
C PHE A 302 26.08 -7.57 0.39
N ASP A 303 27.19 -8.18 -0.02
CA ASP A 303 28.18 -7.50 -0.83
C ASP A 303 27.85 -7.54 -2.32
N HIS A 304 27.27 -6.44 -2.81
CA HIS A 304 26.98 -6.26 -4.23
C HIS A 304 28.23 -6.16 -5.11
N GLU A 305 29.39 -5.81 -4.54
CA GLU A 305 30.68 -5.76 -5.26
C GLU A 305 31.38 -7.12 -5.28
N ARG A 306 30.86 -8.12 -4.55
CA ARG A 306 31.36 -9.50 -4.50
C ARG A 306 32.82 -9.63 -4.00
N GLN A 307 33.28 -8.68 -3.20
CA GLN A 307 34.61 -8.68 -2.59
C GLN A 307 34.64 -9.43 -1.27
N HIS A 308 33.51 -9.43 -0.55
CA HIS A 308 33.34 -10.02 0.76
C HIS A 308 32.13 -10.94 0.81
N ARG A 309 32.13 -11.85 1.80
CA ARG A 309 30.96 -12.69 2.09
C ARG A 309 29.89 -11.86 2.79
N ALA A 310 28.64 -12.31 2.68
CA ALA A 310 27.55 -11.71 3.43
C ALA A 310 27.79 -11.83 4.94
N VAL A 311 27.45 -10.78 5.67
CA VAL A 311 27.51 -10.74 7.14
C VAL A 311 26.09 -10.82 7.68
N VAL A 312 25.93 -11.60 8.74
CA VAL A 312 24.62 -11.91 9.33
C VAL A 312 24.67 -11.56 10.81
N ALA A 313 23.66 -10.81 11.27
CA ALA A 313 23.41 -10.55 12.68
C ALA A 313 22.02 -11.10 13.03
N ASP A 314 21.93 -11.97 14.02
CA ASP A 314 20.73 -12.73 14.34
C ASP A 314 20.25 -12.47 15.77
N ASN A 315 19.02 -12.92 16.07
CA ASN A 315 18.36 -12.78 17.38
C ASN A 315 18.23 -11.32 17.83
N LEU A 316 18.08 -10.40 16.87
CA LEU A 316 17.96 -8.98 17.13
C LEU A 316 16.58 -8.65 17.68
N ARG A 317 16.55 -7.74 18.66
CA ARG A 317 15.33 -7.12 19.17
C ARG A 317 15.27 -5.68 18.69
N ALA A 318 14.09 -5.24 18.25
CA ALA A 318 13.89 -3.84 17.94
C ALA A 318 13.90 -3.00 19.22
N GLN A 319 14.49 -1.82 19.16
CA GLN A 319 14.62 -0.89 20.28
C GLN A 319 13.64 0.26 20.10
N LEU A 320 13.06 0.77 21.18
CA LEU A 320 12.09 1.86 21.11
C LEU A 320 12.72 3.10 20.47
N MET A 321 12.02 3.72 19.53
CA MET A 321 12.39 4.99 18.92
C MET A 321 12.05 6.12 19.90
N THR A 322 12.96 6.43 20.83
CA THR A 322 12.86 7.63 21.65
C THR A 322 13.18 8.87 20.79
N GLU A 323 12.46 9.98 21.00
CA GLU A 323 12.62 11.27 20.28
C GLU A 323 14.01 11.93 20.42
N LEU A 324 14.99 11.25 21.02
CA LEU A 324 16.32 11.78 21.28
C LEU A 324 17.37 10.70 21.03
N SER A 325 17.92 10.67 19.83
CA SER A 325 19.35 10.41 19.59
C SER A 325 19.72 10.91 18.19
N PRO A 326 20.87 11.59 18.05
CA PRO A 326 21.21 12.54 16.98
C PRO A 326 21.32 11.95 15.57
#